data_AF-A0A972V1A8-F1
#
_entry.id   AF-A0A972V1A8-F1
#
_cell.length_a   1.000
_cell.length_b   1.000
_cell.length_c   1.000
_cell.angle_alpha   90.00
_cell.angle_beta   90.00
_cell.angle_gamma   90.00
#
_symmetry.space_group_name_H-M   'P 1'
#
loop_
_entity.id
_entity.type
_entity.pdbx_description
1 polymer ?
#
loop_
_entity_poly.entity_id
_entity_poly.type
_entity_poly.pdbx_seq_one_letter_code
_entity_poly.pdbx_strand_id
1 'polypeptide(L)'
;MKTCLLKFLFAVLLLIPASSCTPATYSKEKVEKSIIDLCKDEYDLDVEAKIIGSTLGVYIPVEGLVDPDLKLNEEAGEQIEDVALSIHRVTMSTDKPLKFYTLVARDTKTSGAEFILTGFVYDVVRVRLLDISRGEYHKRILRDFKFNPSVVGEAKIKELFTALHENPSLIQNIQPIFYPIYSIGKPGSQKIEIVKIDSKETSQQEALFYVKTKEYYEPLPQFQAYRALFPPGFDNEYLMLVNISMFPNPIQEVISKFFYSGKEIRQRNLLETFSQYNDIGYIGTNGLPKKDLAIDWFLSQQVSRRLKMLFEEDKRLKEQFTVQSSEGLIQNGLFQFKFSITSNELKDGDREIIFSNVLKHVGRVFHRYSFEDFEGIELINTASGEEKIYLSKDDLERFRRDRLKFKDIK
;
A
#
# COMPACT_ATOMS: atom_id res chain seq x y z
N MET A 1 -39.17 54.29 -18.18
CA MET A 1 -38.90 52.84 -18.38
C MET A 1 -37.44 52.44 -18.18
N LYS A 2 -36.44 53.12 -18.77
CA LYS A 2 -35.01 52.73 -18.66
C LYS A 2 -34.43 52.72 -17.23
N THR A 3 -34.85 53.64 -16.36
CA THR A 3 -34.39 53.75 -14.96
C THR A 3 -34.97 52.68 -14.03
N CYS A 4 -36.14 52.12 -14.35
CA CYS A 4 -36.75 51.06 -13.55
C CYS A 4 -36.10 49.69 -13.85
N LEU A 5 -35.76 49.45 -15.12
CA LEU A 5 -35.04 48.25 -15.56
C LEU A 5 -33.62 48.18 -14.96
N LEU A 6 -32.93 49.32 -14.87
CA LEU A 6 -31.58 49.39 -14.30
C LEU A 6 -31.56 49.13 -12.79
N LYS A 7 -32.55 49.65 -12.04
CA LYS A 7 -32.69 49.37 -10.61
C LYS A 7 -33.02 47.90 -10.32
N PHE A 8 -33.83 47.27 -11.17
CA PHE A 8 -34.12 45.84 -11.09
C PHE A 8 -32.88 45.00 -11.38
N LEU A 9 -32.12 45.33 -12.44
CA LEU A 9 -30.89 44.61 -12.78
C LEU A 9 -29.83 44.71 -11.66
N PHE A 10 -29.71 45.89 -11.02
CA PHE A 10 -28.78 46.11 -9.92
C PHE A 10 -29.21 45.36 -8.64
N ALA A 11 -30.52 45.28 -8.37
CA ALA A 11 -31.06 44.48 -7.26
C ALA A 11 -30.84 42.97 -7.48
N VAL A 12 -30.99 42.47 -8.72
CA VAL A 12 -30.67 41.08 -9.07
C VAL A 12 -29.16 40.82 -8.94
N LEU A 13 -28.30 41.75 -9.37
CA LEU A 13 -26.84 41.60 -9.26
C LEU A 13 -26.35 41.56 -7.79
N LEU A 14 -27.03 42.28 -6.89
CA LEU A 14 -26.74 42.29 -5.45
C LEU A 14 -27.23 41.04 -4.71
N LEU A 15 -28.17 40.28 -5.28
CA LEU A 15 -28.69 39.04 -4.69
C LEU A 15 -27.89 37.79 -5.10
N ILE A 16 -27.09 37.86 -6.18
CA ILE A 16 -26.22 36.76 -6.63
C ILE A 16 -25.15 36.36 -5.58
N PRO A 17 -24.46 37.26 -4.86
CA PRO A 17 -23.46 36.85 -3.87
C PRO A 17 -24.03 36.23 -2.58
N ALA A 18 -25.32 36.40 -2.28
CA ALA A 18 -25.92 35.87 -1.06
C ALA A 18 -26.27 34.36 -1.14
N SER A 19 -26.30 33.79 -2.35
CA SER A 19 -26.71 32.40 -2.59
C SER A 19 -25.56 31.40 -2.64
N SER A 20 -24.30 31.86 -2.56
CA SER A 20 -23.12 31.04 -2.84
C SER A 20 -22.31 30.61 -1.62
N CYS A 21 -22.77 30.90 -0.40
CA CYS A 21 -22.11 30.46 0.84
C CYS A 21 -22.93 29.41 1.57
N THR A 22 -23.33 28.33 0.88
CA THR A 22 -23.78 27.13 1.59
C THR A 22 -22.55 26.47 2.22
N PRO A 23 -22.58 26.14 3.52
CA PRO A 23 -21.51 25.37 4.15
C PRO A 23 -21.36 24.03 3.42
N ALA A 24 -20.15 23.44 3.48
CA ALA A 24 -19.90 22.14 2.88
C ALA A 24 -20.92 21.11 3.37
N THR A 25 -21.44 20.31 2.43
CA THR A 25 -22.44 19.26 2.73
C THR A 25 -21.92 18.28 3.77
N TYR A 26 -20.62 17.95 3.71
CA TYR A 26 -19.95 17.08 4.66
C TYR A 26 -18.85 17.85 5.40
N SER A 27 -19.11 18.17 6.67
CA SER A 27 -18.10 18.85 7.50
C SER A 27 -16.87 17.96 7.73
N LYS A 28 -15.70 18.59 7.84
CA LYS A 28 -14.40 17.91 8.01
C LYS A 28 -14.34 16.92 9.17
N GLU A 29 -15.13 17.12 10.23
CA GLU A 29 -15.23 16.22 11.39
C GLU A 29 -16.10 14.99 11.12
N LYS A 30 -16.96 15.03 10.11
CA LYS A 30 -17.96 13.99 9.84
C LYS A 30 -17.65 13.15 8.61
N VAL A 31 -16.59 13.45 7.85
CA VAL A 31 -16.25 12.76 6.61
C VAL A 31 -16.25 11.24 6.74
N GLU A 32 -15.55 10.69 7.74
CA GLU A 32 -15.48 9.23 7.97
C GLU A 32 -16.87 8.65 8.22
N LYS A 33 -17.61 9.26 9.16
CA LYS A 33 -18.98 8.85 9.49
C LYS A 33 -19.92 8.95 8.28
N SER A 34 -19.82 10.01 7.50
CA SER A 34 -20.67 10.21 6.32
C SER A 34 -20.45 9.17 5.23
N ILE A 35 -19.24 8.63 5.09
CA ILE A 35 -18.98 7.51 4.17
C ILE A 35 -19.63 6.23 4.71
N ILE A 36 -19.44 5.95 6.01
CA ILE A 36 -20.03 4.76 6.66
C ILE A 36 -21.55 4.80 6.56
N ASP A 37 -22.17 5.92 6.94
CA ASP A 37 -23.63 6.11 6.90
C ASP A 37 -24.14 5.98 5.45
N LEU A 38 -23.45 6.55 4.45
CA LEU A 38 -23.89 6.49 3.06
C LEU A 38 -23.78 5.08 2.46
N CYS A 39 -22.67 4.38 2.72
CA CYS A 39 -22.52 2.99 2.30
C CYS A 39 -23.59 2.08 2.93
N LYS A 40 -23.91 2.31 4.21
CA LYS A 40 -24.92 1.53 4.91
C LYS A 40 -26.33 1.83 4.43
N ASP A 41 -26.68 3.11 4.32
CA ASP A 41 -28.05 3.55 4.01
C ASP A 41 -28.43 3.33 2.54
N GLU A 42 -27.49 3.50 1.59
CA GLU A 42 -27.76 3.39 0.16
C GLU A 42 -27.52 1.97 -0.40
N TYR A 43 -26.59 1.20 0.19
CA TYR A 43 -26.10 -0.06 -0.38
C TYR A 43 -26.09 -1.25 0.59
N ASP A 44 -26.45 -1.05 1.87
CA ASP A 44 -26.35 -2.06 2.94
C ASP A 44 -24.93 -2.65 3.11
N LEU A 45 -23.90 -1.83 2.89
CA LEU A 45 -22.50 -2.24 3.00
C LEU A 45 -21.89 -1.78 4.33
N ASP A 46 -21.37 -2.74 5.09
CA ASP A 46 -20.65 -2.48 6.34
C ASP A 46 -19.18 -2.16 6.04
N VAL A 47 -18.81 -0.88 6.13
CA VAL A 47 -17.46 -0.38 5.84
C VAL A 47 -16.82 0.26 7.06
N GLU A 48 -15.49 0.31 7.06
CA GLU A 48 -14.71 1.13 8.00
C GLU A 48 -14.04 2.28 7.25
N ALA A 49 -13.98 3.46 7.85
CA ALA A 49 -13.32 4.63 7.25
C ALA A 49 -12.38 5.29 8.26
N LYS A 50 -11.22 5.77 7.77
CA LYS A 50 -10.23 6.48 8.59
C LYS A 50 -9.43 7.44 7.76
N ILE A 51 -9.15 8.62 8.31
CA ILE A 51 -8.32 9.64 7.67
C ILE A 51 -6.97 9.73 8.38
N ILE A 52 -5.89 9.69 7.61
CA ILE A 52 -4.53 9.94 8.08
C ILE A 52 -3.95 11.07 7.24
N GLY A 53 -3.72 12.23 7.87
CA GLY A 53 -3.28 13.43 7.17
C GLY A 53 -4.27 13.87 6.09
N SER A 54 -3.84 13.82 4.83
CA SER A 54 -4.63 14.15 3.65
C SER A 54 -5.19 12.93 2.89
N THR A 55 -5.03 11.73 3.44
CA THR A 55 -5.49 10.48 2.84
C THR A 55 -6.69 9.93 3.57
N LEU A 56 -7.77 9.66 2.82
CA LEU A 56 -8.94 8.94 3.27
C LEU A 56 -8.81 7.44 2.95
N GLY A 57 -8.80 6.59 3.96
CA GLY A 57 -8.90 5.14 3.81
C GLY A 57 -10.31 4.63 4.04
N VAL A 58 -10.75 3.69 3.20
CA VAL A 58 -12.01 2.95 3.37
C VAL A 58 -11.73 1.47 3.19
N TYR A 59 -12.24 0.66 4.11
CA TYR A 59 -12.12 -0.79 4.12
C TYR A 59 -13.51 -1.42 3.96
N ILE A 60 -13.61 -2.41 3.09
CA ILE A 60 -14.81 -3.24 2.91
C ILE A 60 -14.43 -4.72 2.93
N PRO A 61 -15.04 -5.54 3.81
CA PRO A 61 -14.98 -6.99 3.68
C PRO A 61 -15.87 -7.44 2.52
N VAL A 62 -15.35 -8.26 1.61
CA VAL A 62 -16.10 -8.81 0.48
C VAL A 62 -16.01 -10.32 0.47
N GLU A 63 -17.08 -11.00 0.08
CA GLU A 63 -17.11 -12.45 -0.03
C GLU A 63 -16.77 -12.88 -1.45
N GLY A 64 -15.63 -13.57 -1.65
CA GLY A 64 -15.25 -14.06 -2.98
C GLY A 64 -14.81 -12.93 -3.91
N LEU A 65 -13.69 -12.28 -3.58
CA LEU A 65 -13.13 -11.17 -4.35
C LEU A 65 -12.73 -11.62 -5.76
N VAL A 66 -12.33 -12.88 -5.91
CA VAL A 66 -11.82 -13.43 -7.17
C VAL A 66 -12.61 -14.66 -7.58
N ASP A 67 -12.91 -14.75 -8.86
CA ASP A 67 -13.50 -15.94 -9.46
C ASP A 67 -12.45 -17.05 -9.72
N PRO A 68 -12.86 -18.27 -10.12
CA PRO A 68 -11.92 -19.34 -10.46
C PRO A 68 -10.95 -19.02 -11.61
N ASP A 69 -11.27 -18.02 -12.44
CA ASP A 69 -10.45 -17.55 -13.56
C ASP A 69 -9.44 -16.46 -13.15
N LEU A 70 -9.31 -16.19 -11.85
CA LEU A 70 -8.46 -15.14 -11.29
C LEU A 70 -8.88 -13.71 -11.68
N LYS A 71 -10.16 -13.49 -12.01
CA LYS A 71 -10.72 -12.16 -12.29
C LYS A 71 -11.51 -11.66 -11.10
N LEU A 72 -11.65 -10.34 -11.01
CA LEU A 72 -12.52 -9.70 -10.03
C LEU A 72 -13.94 -10.24 -10.25
N ASN A 73 -14.51 -10.81 -9.18
CA ASN A 73 -15.90 -11.26 -9.18
C ASN A 73 -16.84 -10.06 -9.44
N GLU A 74 -17.90 -10.26 -10.22
CA GLU A 74 -18.82 -9.19 -10.62
C GLU A 74 -19.53 -8.55 -9.42
N GLU A 75 -20.06 -9.36 -8.49
CA GLU A 75 -20.70 -8.89 -7.25
C GLU A 75 -19.71 -8.12 -6.36
N ALA A 76 -18.49 -8.62 -6.20
CA ALA A 76 -17.44 -7.89 -5.49
C ALA A 76 -17.09 -6.58 -6.21
N GLY A 77 -17.10 -6.58 -7.53
CA GLY A 77 -16.88 -5.40 -8.37
C GLY A 77 -17.94 -4.33 -8.20
N GLU A 78 -19.22 -4.72 -8.13
CA GLU A 78 -20.35 -3.82 -7.85
C GLU A 78 -20.21 -3.17 -6.46
N GLN A 79 -19.92 -3.97 -5.42
CA GLN A 79 -19.69 -3.45 -4.07
C GLN A 79 -18.53 -2.44 -4.02
N ILE A 80 -17.42 -2.74 -4.72
CA ILE A 80 -16.27 -1.83 -4.82
C ILE A 80 -16.66 -0.52 -5.54
N GLU A 81 -17.47 -0.60 -6.59
CA GLU A 81 -17.95 0.58 -7.32
C GLU A 81 -18.86 1.45 -6.46
N ASP A 82 -19.81 0.86 -5.73
CA ASP A 82 -20.74 1.56 -4.85
C ASP A 82 -20.00 2.31 -3.73
N VAL A 83 -19.00 1.67 -3.10
CA VAL A 83 -18.15 2.33 -2.12
C VAL A 83 -17.31 3.44 -2.78
N ALA A 84 -16.77 3.22 -3.97
CA ALA A 84 -16.01 4.25 -4.68
C ALA A 84 -16.87 5.48 -5.04
N LEU A 85 -18.12 5.28 -5.45
CA LEU A 85 -19.08 6.35 -5.70
C LEU A 85 -19.38 7.15 -4.44
N SER A 86 -19.57 6.45 -3.32
CA SER A 86 -19.76 7.03 -1.99
C SER A 86 -18.58 7.92 -1.58
N ILE A 87 -17.35 7.42 -1.76
CA ILE A 87 -16.12 8.17 -1.53
C ILE A 87 -16.07 9.43 -2.40
N HIS A 88 -16.36 9.33 -3.70
CA HIS A 88 -16.34 10.50 -4.61
C HIS A 88 -17.33 11.56 -4.18
N ARG A 89 -18.56 11.18 -3.81
CA ARG A 89 -19.60 12.12 -3.38
C ARG A 89 -19.18 12.91 -2.14
N VAL A 90 -18.63 12.22 -1.14
CA VAL A 90 -18.17 12.86 0.11
C VAL A 90 -16.93 13.72 -0.13
N THR A 91 -15.91 13.18 -0.81
CA THR A 91 -14.64 13.89 -1.05
C THR A 91 -14.79 15.15 -1.90
N MET A 92 -15.75 15.18 -2.83
CA MET A 92 -16.04 16.37 -3.64
C MET A 92 -16.87 17.44 -2.90
N SER A 93 -17.52 17.09 -1.80
CA SER A 93 -18.47 17.97 -1.10
C SER A 93 -18.09 18.23 0.35
N THR A 94 -16.81 18.01 0.70
CA THR A 94 -16.25 18.29 2.03
C THR A 94 -15.35 19.52 2.01
N ASP A 95 -15.26 20.21 3.16
CA ASP A 95 -14.29 21.27 3.43
C ASP A 95 -12.93 20.76 3.91
N LYS A 96 -12.76 19.43 4.05
CA LYS A 96 -11.48 18.82 4.39
C LYS A 96 -10.55 18.74 3.16
N PRO A 97 -9.28 19.19 3.25
CA PRO A 97 -8.36 19.20 2.10
C PRO A 97 -7.76 17.81 1.83
N LEU A 98 -8.61 16.85 1.47
CA LEU A 98 -8.18 15.50 1.11
C LEU A 98 -7.48 15.51 -0.25
N LYS A 99 -6.32 14.86 -0.32
CA LYS A 99 -5.55 14.68 -1.56
C LYS A 99 -5.78 13.30 -2.15
N PHE A 100 -5.80 12.28 -1.31
CA PHE A 100 -5.90 10.89 -1.74
C PHE A 100 -7.07 10.19 -1.09
N TYR A 101 -7.56 9.17 -1.79
CA TYR A 101 -8.38 8.14 -1.18
C TYR A 101 -7.83 6.76 -1.52
N THR A 102 -7.99 5.82 -0.59
CA THR A 102 -7.68 4.41 -0.78
C THR A 102 -8.86 3.57 -0.34
N LEU A 103 -9.38 2.75 -1.25
CA LEU A 103 -10.38 1.72 -0.98
C LEU A 103 -9.68 0.36 -0.96
N VAL A 104 -9.85 -0.39 0.12
CA VAL A 104 -9.34 -1.75 0.28
C VAL A 104 -10.53 -2.69 0.41
N ALA A 105 -10.71 -3.55 -0.60
CA ALA A 105 -11.62 -4.68 -0.53
C ALA A 105 -10.82 -5.94 -0.19
N ARG A 106 -11.20 -6.63 0.90
CA ARG A 106 -10.51 -7.85 1.33
C ARG A 106 -11.45 -9.03 1.30
N ASP A 107 -10.98 -10.12 0.71
CA ASP A 107 -11.71 -11.38 0.67
C ASP A 107 -11.82 -11.99 2.08
N THR A 108 -13.04 -12.30 2.50
CA THR A 108 -13.33 -12.97 3.78
C THR A 108 -13.07 -14.47 3.75
N LYS A 109 -13.07 -15.10 2.57
CA LYS A 109 -12.80 -16.54 2.36
C LYS A 109 -11.32 -16.81 2.11
N THR A 110 -10.66 -15.92 1.36
CA THR A 110 -9.26 -16.10 0.95
C THR A 110 -8.35 -15.18 1.74
N SER A 111 -7.77 -15.71 2.82
CA SER A 111 -6.91 -14.92 3.73
C SER A 111 -5.79 -14.20 2.98
N GLY A 112 -5.73 -12.89 3.14
CA GLY A 112 -4.74 -12.00 2.54
C GLY A 112 -5.06 -11.52 1.13
N ALA A 113 -6.06 -12.05 0.43
CA ALA A 113 -6.42 -11.55 -0.89
C ALA A 113 -7.08 -10.16 -0.78
N GLU A 114 -6.48 -9.17 -1.44
CA GLU A 114 -6.90 -7.77 -1.39
C GLU A 114 -6.93 -7.14 -2.78
N PHE A 115 -7.99 -6.37 -3.03
CA PHE A 115 -8.06 -5.40 -4.12
C PHE A 115 -7.95 -4.00 -3.53
N ILE A 116 -6.95 -3.26 -3.99
CA ILE A 116 -6.64 -1.91 -3.49
C ILE A 116 -6.81 -0.93 -4.64
N LEU A 117 -7.63 0.08 -4.41
CA LEU A 117 -7.86 1.18 -5.32
C LEU A 117 -7.39 2.48 -4.65
N THR A 118 -6.37 3.11 -5.19
CA THR A 118 -5.87 4.42 -4.73
C THR A 118 -6.06 5.47 -5.82
N GLY A 119 -6.73 6.57 -5.48
CA GLY A 119 -7.01 7.66 -6.40
C GLY A 119 -6.62 9.03 -5.83
N PHE A 120 -6.33 9.96 -6.73
CA PHE A 120 -6.10 11.37 -6.41
C PHE A 120 -7.43 12.13 -6.51
N VAL A 121 -7.85 12.77 -5.42
CA VAL A 121 -9.17 13.44 -5.32
C VAL A 121 -9.34 14.49 -6.41
N TYR A 122 -8.27 15.22 -6.76
CA TYR A 122 -8.33 16.22 -7.83
C TYR A 122 -8.66 15.60 -9.20
N ASP A 123 -8.22 14.37 -9.48
CA ASP A 123 -8.58 13.70 -10.74
C ASP A 123 -10.08 13.34 -10.79
N VAL A 124 -10.71 13.07 -9.64
CA VAL A 124 -12.17 12.89 -9.53
C VAL A 124 -12.89 14.19 -9.94
N VAL A 125 -12.42 15.34 -9.46
CA VAL A 125 -12.95 16.65 -9.84
C VAL A 125 -12.79 16.88 -11.35
N ARG A 126 -11.60 16.63 -11.89
CA ARG A 126 -11.29 16.83 -13.31
C ARG A 126 -12.16 15.97 -14.23
N VAL A 127 -12.40 14.70 -13.90
CA VAL A 127 -13.24 13.82 -14.73
C VAL A 127 -14.70 14.26 -14.68
N ARG A 128 -15.19 14.75 -13.53
CA ARG A 128 -16.56 15.27 -13.38
C ARG A 128 -16.76 16.59 -14.13
N LEU A 129 -15.72 17.41 -14.22
CA LEU A 129 -15.70 18.64 -15.02
C LEU A 129 -15.36 18.40 -16.51
N LEU A 130 -15.22 17.13 -16.94
CA LEU A 130 -14.86 16.74 -18.31
C LEU A 130 -13.49 17.28 -18.78
N ASP A 131 -12.63 17.71 -17.86
CA ASP A 131 -11.26 18.15 -18.17
C ASP A 131 -10.35 16.97 -18.55
N ILE A 132 -10.69 15.77 -18.06
CA ILE A 132 -10.08 14.51 -18.50
C ILE A 132 -11.18 13.51 -18.89
N SER A 133 -10.88 12.66 -19.88
CA SER A 133 -11.81 11.60 -20.27
C SER A 133 -11.93 10.53 -19.18
N ARG A 134 -13.02 9.76 -19.18
CA ARG A 134 -13.19 8.61 -18.29
C ARG A 134 -12.07 7.57 -18.45
N GLY A 135 -11.62 7.36 -19.69
CA GLY A 135 -10.48 6.47 -19.97
C GLY A 135 -9.16 6.99 -19.39
N GLU A 136 -8.90 8.29 -19.50
CA GLU A 136 -7.71 8.90 -18.86
C GLU A 136 -7.79 8.82 -17.33
N TYR A 137 -8.96 9.08 -16.75
CA TYR A 137 -9.19 8.92 -15.31
C TYR A 137 -8.96 7.48 -14.84
N HIS A 138 -9.49 6.50 -15.57
CA HIS A 138 -9.27 5.08 -15.29
C HIS A 138 -7.78 4.74 -15.26
N LYS A 139 -6.99 5.25 -16.21
CA LYS A 139 -5.53 5.11 -16.23
C LYS A 139 -4.81 5.86 -15.09
N ARG A 140 -5.47 6.82 -14.42
CA ARG A 140 -4.91 7.59 -13.27
C ARG A 140 -5.19 6.96 -11.92
N ILE A 141 -6.07 5.96 -11.86
CA ILE A 141 -6.32 5.22 -10.62
C ILE A 141 -5.28 4.12 -10.50
N LEU A 142 -4.66 4.00 -9.33
CA LEU A 142 -3.83 2.85 -8.98
C LEU A 142 -4.76 1.73 -8.53
N ARG A 143 -4.76 0.62 -9.27
CA ARG A 143 -5.46 -0.63 -8.92
C ARG A 143 -4.45 -1.74 -8.72
N ASP A 144 -4.48 -2.38 -7.56
CA ASP A 144 -3.61 -3.49 -7.21
C ASP A 144 -4.45 -4.67 -6.73
N PHE A 145 -4.11 -5.84 -7.24
CA PHE A 145 -4.55 -7.09 -6.66
C PHE A 145 -3.33 -7.75 -6.03
N LYS A 146 -3.35 -8.01 -4.72
CA LYS A 146 -2.22 -8.63 -4.01
C LYS A 146 -2.66 -9.60 -2.93
N PHE A 147 -1.74 -10.47 -2.55
CA PHE A 147 -1.84 -11.24 -1.31
C PHE A 147 -1.00 -10.54 -0.24
N ASN A 148 -1.65 -10.04 0.80
CA ASN A 148 -1.00 -9.29 1.87
C ASN A 148 -0.29 -10.23 2.85
N PRO A 149 1.06 -10.27 2.88
CA PRO A 149 1.80 -11.17 3.76
C PRO A 149 1.58 -10.85 5.25
N SER A 150 1.25 -9.59 5.57
CA SER A 150 0.96 -9.19 6.96
C SER A 150 -0.35 -9.78 7.47
N VAL A 151 -1.38 -9.87 6.62
CA VAL A 151 -2.69 -10.45 6.99
C VAL A 151 -2.57 -11.96 7.14
N VAL A 152 -1.94 -12.63 6.16
CA VAL A 152 -1.68 -14.07 6.22
C VAL A 152 -0.84 -14.42 7.44
N GLY A 153 0.25 -13.68 7.66
CA GLY A 153 1.17 -13.93 8.75
C GLY A 153 0.53 -13.72 10.12
N GLU A 154 -0.27 -12.68 10.33
CA GLU A 154 -0.97 -12.46 11.59
C GLU A 154 -1.90 -13.64 11.93
N ALA A 155 -2.67 -14.12 10.95
CA ALA A 155 -3.54 -15.29 11.12
C ALA A 155 -2.72 -16.54 11.47
N LYS A 156 -1.63 -16.81 10.73
CA LYS A 156 -0.79 -17.99 10.94
C LYS A 156 -0.01 -17.98 12.25
N ILE A 157 0.40 -16.79 12.72
CA ILE A 157 1.04 -16.63 14.02
C ILE A 157 0.04 -16.92 15.15
N LYS A 158 -1.20 -16.42 15.04
CA LYS A 158 -2.27 -16.74 16.00
C LYS A 158 -2.58 -18.24 16.01
N GLU A 159 -2.73 -18.84 14.83
CA GLU A 159 -2.92 -20.30 14.68
C GLU A 159 -1.77 -21.08 15.31
N LEU A 160 -0.52 -20.66 15.09
CA LEU A 160 0.65 -21.30 15.70
C LEU A 160 0.56 -21.27 17.22
N PHE A 161 0.37 -20.10 17.83
CA PHE A 161 0.30 -20.01 19.30
C PHE A 161 -0.89 -20.79 19.89
N THR A 162 -2.02 -20.85 19.19
CA THR A 162 -3.15 -21.72 19.58
C THR A 162 -2.76 -23.20 19.49
N ALA A 163 -2.15 -23.64 18.39
CA ALA A 163 -1.71 -25.02 18.20
C ALA A 163 -0.65 -25.44 19.24
N LEU A 164 0.20 -24.52 19.67
CA LEU A 164 1.17 -24.75 20.74
C LEU A 164 0.53 -24.98 22.11
N HIS A 165 -0.68 -24.44 22.32
CA HIS A 165 -1.46 -24.69 23.52
C HIS A 165 -2.19 -26.04 23.46
N GLU A 166 -2.75 -26.37 22.29
CA GLU A 166 -3.62 -27.53 22.11
C GLU A 166 -2.89 -28.85 21.82
N ASN A 167 -1.71 -28.79 21.20
CA ASN A 167 -0.99 -29.98 20.75
C ASN A 167 0.43 -30.08 21.32
N PRO A 168 0.60 -30.74 22.48
CA PRO A 168 1.89 -30.93 23.11
C PRO A 168 2.93 -31.67 22.25
N SER A 169 2.51 -32.43 21.23
CA SER A 169 3.44 -33.16 20.36
C SER A 169 4.21 -32.27 19.39
N LEU A 170 3.68 -31.09 19.03
CA LEU A 170 4.37 -30.11 18.19
C LEU A 170 5.60 -29.51 18.89
N ILE A 171 5.60 -29.51 20.22
CA ILE A 171 6.59 -28.85 21.06
C ILE A 171 7.99 -29.45 20.89
N GLN A 172 8.11 -30.77 20.68
CA GLN A 172 9.40 -31.47 20.72
C GLN A 172 10.42 -30.94 19.70
N ASN A 173 9.97 -30.47 18.54
CA ASN A 173 10.84 -30.00 17.46
C ASN A 173 11.14 -28.48 17.53
N ILE A 174 10.46 -27.74 18.39
CA ILE A 174 10.48 -26.26 18.44
C ILE A 174 10.86 -25.70 19.82
N GLN A 175 11.15 -26.56 20.80
CA GLN A 175 11.58 -26.13 22.13
C GLN A 175 12.73 -25.10 22.14
N PRO A 176 13.76 -25.23 21.27
CA PRO A 176 14.85 -24.24 21.25
C PRO A 176 14.41 -22.87 20.74
N ILE A 177 13.36 -22.82 19.92
CA ILE A 177 12.85 -21.60 19.29
C ILE A 177 12.06 -20.79 20.32
N PHE A 178 11.15 -21.44 21.03
CA PHE A 178 10.29 -20.84 22.05
C PHE A 178 10.92 -20.94 23.44
N TYR A 179 12.14 -20.42 23.56
CA TYR A 179 12.84 -20.29 24.83
C TYR A 179 12.31 -19.08 25.62
N PRO A 180 12.17 -19.17 26.96
CA PRO A 180 12.50 -20.30 27.82
C PRO A 180 11.37 -21.32 28.04
N ILE A 181 10.12 -20.95 27.76
CA ILE A 181 8.92 -21.59 28.32
C ILE A 181 8.85 -23.12 28.13
N TYR A 182 9.20 -23.62 26.94
CA TYR A 182 9.19 -25.07 26.66
C TYR A 182 10.47 -25.81 27.08
N SER A 183 11.54 -25.07 27.35
CA SER A 183 12.81 -25.65 27.81
C SER A 183 12.82 -25.87 29.32
N ILE A 184 12.18 -25.00 30.10
CA ILE A 184 12.22 -25.04 31.58
C ILE A 184 10.89 -25.41 32.25
N GLY A 185 9.78 -25.34 31.52
CA GLY A 185 8.46 -25.67 32.05
C GLY A 185 8.12 -27.16 32.01
N LYS A 186 7.29 -27.61 32.95
CA LYS A 186 6.68 -28.94 32.96
C LYS A 186 5.81 -29.10 31.71
N PRO A 187 5.94 -30.20 30.95
CA PRO A 187 5.10 -30.44 29.78
C PRO A 187 3.61 -30.29 30.08
N GLY A 188 2.90 -29.51 29.27
CA GLY A 188 1.46 -29.27 29.40
C GLY A 188 1.06 -28.13 30.33
N SER A 189 2.02 -27.51 31.04
CA SER A 189 1.75 -26.33 31.89
C SER A 189 1.91 -24.99 31.15
N GLN A 190 2.45 -25.03 29.92
CA GLN A 190 2.80 -23.84 29.15
C GLN A 190 1.56 -23.16 28.55
N LYS A 191 1.50 -21.83 28.68
CA LYS A 191 0.52 -20.98 28.03
C LYS A 191 1.19 -19.70 27.53
N ILE A 192 0.92 -19.34 26.29
CA ILE A 192 1.39 -18.10 25.66
C ILE A 192 0.18 -17.24 25.32
N GLU A 193 0.15 -16.01 25.82
CA GLU A 193 -0.88 -15.01 25.51
C GLU A 193 -0.26 -13.90 24.66
N ILE A 194 -0.78 -13.65 23.46
CA ILE A 194 -0.32 -12.54 22.62
C ILE A 194 -0.83 -11.23 23.21
N VAL A 195 0.09 -10.32 23.53
CA VAL A 195 -0.21 -8.97 24.05
C VAL A 195 -0.23 -7.96 22.91
N LYS A 196 0.70 -8.09 21.96
CA LYS A 196 0.84 -7.17 20.83
C LYS A 196 1.39 -7.90 19.62
N ILE A 197 0.91 -7.51 18.44
CA ILE A 197 1.49 -7.88 17.16
C ILE A 197 1.64 -6.62 16.31
N ASP A 198 2.85 -6.36 15.83
CA ASP A 198 3.14 -5.33 14.84
C ASP A 198 3.76 -5.99 13.62
N SER A 199 3.48 -5.46 12.43
CA SER A 199 3.98 -6.01 11.16
C SER A 199 4.55 -4.94 10.24
N LYS A 200 5.61 -5.31 9.51
CA LYS A 200 6.18 -4.54 8.40
C LYS A 200 6.25 -5.43 7.17
N GLU A 201 5.72 -4.97 6.04
CA GLU A 201 5.94 -5.64 4.76
C GLU A 201 7.38 -5.32 4.34
N THR A 202 8.21 -6.34 4.14
CA THR A 202 9.62 -6.20 3.70
C THR A 202 9.76 -6.43 2.19
N SER A 203 8.83 -7.18 1.60
CA SER A 203 8.70 -7.40 0.16
C SER A 203 7.24 -7.67 -0.20
N GLN A 204 6.95 -7.93 -1.49
CA GLN A 204 5.60 -8.33 -1.90
C GLN A 204 5.16 -9.68 -1.34
N GLN A 205 6.11 -10.52 -0.91
CA GLN A 205 5.86 -11.88 -0.42
C GLN A 205 6.19 -12.04 1.06
N GLU A 206 6.87 -11.08 1.67
CA GLU A 206 7.40 -11.20 3.02
C GLU A 206 6.89 -10.12 3.96
N ALA A 207 6.62 -10.52 5.19
CA ALA A 207 6.33 -9.63 6.30
C ALA A 207 7.12 -10.04 7.54
N LEU A 208 7.71 -9.05 8.20
CA LEU A 208 8.36 -9.18 9.49
C LEU A 208 7.38 -8.81 10.59
N PHE A 209 7.28 -9.65 11.62
CA PHE A 209 6.40 -9.46 12.75
C PHE A 209 7.19 -9.30 14.04
N TYR A 210 6.85 -8.28 14.82
CA TYR A 210 7.22 -8.17 16.21
C TYR A 210 6.04 -8.58 17.07
N VAL A 211 6.22 -9.63 17.87
CA VAL A 211 5.17 -10.19 18.72
C VAL A 211 5.59 -10.09 20.18
N LYS A 212 4.78 -9.41 20.99
CA LYS A 212 4.94 -9.39 22.45
C LYS A 212 3.95 -10.37 23.08
N THR A 213 4.44 -11.19 24.01
CA THR A 213 3.63 -12.22 24.68
C THR A 213 3.75 -12.14 26.21
N LYS A 214 2.77 -12.71 26.90
CA LYS A 214 2.84 -13.10 28.30
C LYS A 214 2.88 -14.61 28.41
N GLU A 215 3.84 -15.12 29.17
CA GLU A 215 4.15 -16.55 29.19
C GLU A 215 4.02 -17.15 30.59
N TYR A 216 3.22 -18.20 30.71
CA TYR A 216 2.91 -18.88 31.96
C TYR A 216 3.35 -20.33 31.89
N TYR A 217 3.94 -20.83 32.97
CA TYR A 217 4.39 -22.21 33.06
C TYR A 217 4.60 -22.62 34.51
N GLU A 218 4.66 -23.93 34.76
CA GLU A 218 5.21 -24.47 36.00
C GLU A 218 6.65 -24.92 35.78
N PRO A 219 7.65 -24.47 36.56
CA PRO A 219 9.03 -24.90 36.36
C PRO A 219 9.23 -26.39 36.70
N LEU A 220 10.07 -27.08 35.92
CA LEU A 220 10.59 -28.39 36.32
C LEU A 220 11.43 -28.27 37.60
N PRO A 221 11.53 -29.31 38.44
CA PRO A 221 12.25 -29.27 39.71
C PRO A 221 13.70 -28.76 39.58
N GLN A 222 14.42 -29.19 38.53
CA GLN A 222 15.80 -28.77 38.26
C GLN A 222 15.95 -27.32 37.79
N PHE A 223 14.84 -26.67 37.39
CA PHE A 223 14.84 -25.29 36.88
C PHE A 223 14.15 -24.30 37.82
N GLN A 224 13.88 -24.67 39.08
CA GLN A 224 13.24 -23.77 40.06
C GLN A 224 13.99 -22.45 40.24
N ALA A 225 15.32 -22.46 40.15
CA ALA A 225 16.14 -21.24 40.25
C ALA A 225 15.85 -20.21 39.14
N TYR A 226 15.43 -20.67 37.95
CA TYR A 226 15.10 -19.78 36.83
C TYR A 226 13.80 -19.00 37.02
N ARG A 227 12.98 -19.36 38.02
CA ARG A 227 11.74 -18.63 38.35
C ARG A 227 11.98 -17.17 38.76
N ALA A 228 13.17 -16.88 39.29
CA ALA A 228 13.56 -15.50 39.62
C ALA A 228 13.80 -14.65 38.36
N LEU A 229 14.27 -15.27 37.28
CA LEU A 229 14.50 -14.61 35.99
C LEU A 229 13.24 -14.59 35.12
N PHE A 230 12.47 -15.68 35.16
CA PHE A 230 11.25 -15.87 34.38
C PHE A 230 10.09 -16.23 35.32
N PRO A 231 9.50 -15.26 36.04
CA PRO A 231 8.32 -15.54 36.84
C PRO A 231 7.14 -15.94 35.92
N PRO A 232 6.20 -16.80 36.35
CA PRO A 232 4.99 -17.08 35.57
C PRO A 232 4.24 -15.78 35.23
N GLY A 233 3.88 -15.61 33.96
CA GLY A 233 3.31 -14.38 33.42
C GLY A 233 4.34 -13.33 33.00
N PHE A 234 5.61 -13.72 32.80
CA PHE A 234 6.65 -12.79 32.33
C PHE A 234 6.41 -12.37 30.88
N ASP A 235 6.92 -11.18 30.54
CA ASP A 235 6.90 -10.65 29.18
C ASP A 235 8.00 -11.30 28.33
N ASN A 236 7.64 -11.82 27.17
CA ASN A 236 8.58 -12.29 26.15
C ASN A 236 8.30 -11.59 24.82
N GLU A 237 9.27 -11.67 23.91
CA GLU A 237 9.18 -11.06 22.58
C GLU A 237 9.71 -12.04 21.54
N TYR A 238 9.09 -11.99 20.36
CA TYR A 238 9.49 -12.75 19.18
C TYR A 238 9.58 -11.84 17.96
N LEU A 239 10.54 -12.15 17.10
CA LEU A 239 10.61 -11.64 15.75
C LEU A 239 10.32 -12.81 14.81
N MET A 240 9.31 -12.68 13.96
CA MET A 240 8.88 -13.75 13.05
C MET A 240 8.92 -13.26 11.61
N LEU A 241 9.60 -14.00 10.74
CA LEU A 241 9.59 -13.76 9.30
C LEU A 241 8.54 -14.67 8.65
N VAL A 242 7.61 -14.07 7.92
CA VAL A 242 6.59 -14.78 7.16
C VAL A 242 6.85 -14.57 5.68
N ASN A 243 6.87 -15.66 4.91
CA ASN A 243 6.98 -15.67 3.47
C ASN A 243 5.83 -16.48 2.86
N ILE A 244 4.93 -15.80 2.13
CA ILE A 244 3.74 -16.43 1.56
C ILE A 244 4.08 -17.41 0.42
N SER A 245 5.29 -17.38 -0.14
CA SER A 245 5.70 -18.38 -1.12
C SER A 245 5.87 -19.78 -0.51
N MET A 246 5.93 -19.89 0.83
CA MET A 246 6.07 -21.13 1.58
C MET A 246 4.73 -21.75 2.02
N PHE A 247 3.60 -21.39 1.40
CA PHE A 247 2.32 -22.05 1.71
C PHE A 247 2.41 -23.59 1.56
N PRO A 248 1.80 -24.37 2.48
CA PRO A 248 0.80 -23.97 3.47
C PRO A 248 1.36 -23.38 4.79
N ASN A 249 2.68 -23.40 5.02
CA ASN A 249 3.31 -23.00 6.28
C ASN A 249 4.23 -21.79 6.07
N PRO A 250 3.70 -20.56 6.04
CA PRO A 250 4.45 -19.39 5.61
C PRO A 250 5.40 -18.83 6.67
N ILE A 251 5.42 -19.35 7.90
CA ILE A 251 6.37 -18.90 8.93
C ILE A 251 7.74 -19.49 8.61
N GLN A 252 8.64 -18.64 8.12
CA GLN A 252 9.98 -19.02 7.67
C GLN A 252 10.98 -19.05 8.82
N GLU A 253 10.93 -18.05 9.71
CA GLU A 253 11.89 -17.91 10.81
C GLU A 253 11.20 -17.36 12.05
N VAL A 254 11.65 -17.82 13.23
CA VAL A 254 11.22 -17.31 14.53
C VAL A 254 12.46 -17.10 15.41
N ILE A 255 12.63 -15.87 15.88
CA ILE A 255 13.71 -15.46 16.78
C ILE A 255 13.09 -15.05 18.10
N SER A 256 13.50 -15.69 19.19
CA SER A 256 13.09 -15.32 20.55
C SER A 256 14.04 -14.28 21.16
N LYS A 257 13.49 -13.46 22.07
CA LYS A 257 14.25 -12.46 22.83
C LYS A 257 15.36 -13.10 23.64
N PHE A 258 15.01 -14.17 24.35
CA PHE A 258 15.91 -14.93 25.20
C PHE A 258 16.44 -16.14 24.45
N PHE A 259 17.75 -16.37 24.52
CA PHE A 259 18.39 -17.51 23.88
C PHE A 259 19.56 -18.01 24.71
N TYR A 260 19.89 -19.28 24.54
CA TYR A 260 21.02 -19.90 25.23
C TYR A 260 22.28 -19.76 24.38
N SER A 261 23.37 -19.25 24.98
CA SER A 261 24.67 -19.11 24.32
C SER A 261 25.76 -19.65 25.23
N GLY A 262 26.26 -20.85 24.89
CA GLY A 262 27.25 -21.54 25.72
C GLY A 262 26.65 -22.04 27.04
N LYS A 263 26.93 -21.33 28.15
CA LYS A 263 26.40 -21.65 29.49
C LYS A 263 25.54 -20.52 30.09
N GLU A 264 25.27 -19.48 29.30
CA GLU A 264 24.59 -18.28 29.77
C GLU A 264 23.32 -18.04 28.95
N ILE A 265 22.31 -17.50 29.63
CA ILE A 265 21.15 -16.92 28.98
C ILE A 265 21.53 -15.52 28.53
N ARG A 266 21.27 -15.24 27.27
CA ARG A 266 21.42 -13.90 26.69
C ARG A 266 20.07 -13.39 26.21
N GLN A 267 19.98 -12.08 26.11
CA GLN A 267 18.81 -11.38 25.56
C GLN A 267 19.22 -10.52 24.37
N ARG A 268 18.30 -10.31 23.43
CA ARG A 268 18.44 -9.38 22.29
C ARG A 268 17.37 -8.30 22.37
N ASN A 269 17.64 -7.13 21.80
CA ASN A 269 16.66 -6.06 21.68
C ASN A 269 15.88 -6.21 20.36
N LEU A 270 14.83 -7.04 20.36
CA LEU A 270 14.08 -7.34 19.14
C LEU A 270 13.27 -6.14 18.63
N LEU A 271 12.82 -5.26 19.53
CA LEU A 271 12.11 -4.04 19.14
C LEU A 271 13.03 -3.08 18.36
N GLU A 272 14.28 -2.92 18.80
CA GLU A 272 15.28 -2.13 18.08
C GLU A 272 15.59 -2.74 16.73
N THR A 273 15.83 -4.07 16.66
CA THR A 273 16.01 -4.76 15.37
C THR A 273 14.81 -4.55 14.45
N PHE A 274 13.58 -4.74 14.93
CA PHE A 274 12.36 -4.51 14.16
C PHE A 274 12.26 -3.06 13.65
N SER A 275 12.66 -2.08 14.46
CA SER A 275 12.60 -0.66 14.09
C SER A 275 13.49 -0.31 12.89
N GLN A 276 14.58 -1.04 12.68
CA GLN A 276 15.55 -0.81 11.59
C GLN A 276 15.02 -1.24 10.20
N TYR A 277 14.00 -2.09 10.14
CA TYR A 277 13.42 -2.53 8.88
C TYR A 277 12.50 -1.45 8.29
N ASN A 278 12.56 -1.27 6.97
CA ASN A 278 11.64 -0.42 6.24
C ASN A 278 10.30 -1.15 6.02
N ASP A 279 9.19 -0.46 6.27
CA ASP A 279 7.86 -0.95 5.91
C ASP A 279 7.50 -0.41 4.53
N ILE A 280 7.53 -1.28 3.52
CA ILE A 280 7.08 -0.92 2.17
C ILE A 280 5.55 -0.90 2.08
N GLY A 281 4.88 -1.56 3.03
CA GLY A 281 3.43 -1.58 3.16
C GLY A 281 2.89 -0.21 3.53
N TYR A 282 1.74 0.14 2.95
CA TYR A 282 0.99 1.34 3.32
C TYR A 282 -0.43 1.03 3.83
N ILE A 283 -0.85 -0.25 3.77
CA ILE A 283 -2.13 -0.74 4.28
C ILE A 283 -1.87 -1.61 5.52
N GLY A 284 -2.66 -1.38 6.57
CA GLY A 284 -2.62 -2.12 7.82
C GLY A 284 -3.29 -3.49 7.73
N THR A 285 -3.05 -4.36 8.71
CA THR A 285 -3.78 -5.62 8.83
C THR A 285 -5.28 -5.39 9.10
N ASN A 286 -5.68 -4.20 9.52
CA ASN A 286 -7.08 -3.76 9.60
C ASN A 286 -7.67 -3.25 8.26
N GLY A 287 -6.91 -3.27 7.16
CA GLY A 287 -7.39 -2.81 5.85
C GLY A 287 -7.39 -1.29 5.66
N LEU A 288 -6.95 -0.53 6.65
CA LEU A 288 -6.88 0.94 6.59
C LEU A 288 -5.43 1.41 6.37
N PRO A 289 -5.20 2.62 5.83
CA PRO A 289 -3.85 3.15 5.64
C PRO A 289 -3.04 3.21 6.94
N LYS A 290 -1.73 2.98 6.85
CA LYS A 290 -0.75 3.14 7.95
C LYS A 290 -0.16 4.55 8.02
N LYS A 291 -0.14 5.26 6.89
CA LYS A 291 0.52 6.56 6.71
C LYS A 291 -0.25 7.42 5.71
N ASP A 292 -0.03 8.73 5.77
CA ASP A 292 -0.50 9.65 4.72
C ASP A 292 0.25 9.36 3.42
N LEU A 293 -0.47 9.39 2.30
CA LEU A 293 0.12 9.23 0.97
C LEU A 293 0.66 10.56 0.48
N ALA A 294 1.85 10.48 -0.11
CA ALA A 294 2.53 11.62 -0.70
C ALA A 294 2.37 11.61 -2.22
N ILE A 295 2.30 12.81 -2.81
CA ILE A 295 2.05 12.99 -4.25
C ILE A 295 3.20 12.47 -5.11
N ASP A 296 4.43 12.60 -4.61
CA ASP A 296 5.62 12.06 -5.24
C ASP A 296 5.59 10.53 -5.34
N TRP A 297 5.24 9.83 -4.25
CA TRP A 297 5.02 8.39 -4.25
C TRP A 297 3.91 8.00 -5.23
N PHE A 298 2.78 8.71 -5.21
CA PHE A 298 1.68 8.44 -6.14
C PHE A 298 2.10 8.58 -7.60
N LEU A 299 2.85 9.65 -7.93
CA LEU A 299 3.38 9.88 -9.27
C LEU A 299 4.41 8.82 -9.68
N SER A 300 5.24 8.34 -8.74
CA SER A 300 6.20 7.27 -9.04
C SER A 300 5.47 5.99 -9.45
N GLN A 301 4.42 5.61 -8.71
CA GLN A 301 3.58 4.45 -9.05
C GLN A 301 2.82 4.64 -10.36
N GLN A 302 2.27 5.85 -10.59
CA GLN A 302 1.53 6.18 -11.81
C GLN A 302 2.39 6.05 -13.05
N VAL A 303 3.61 6.61 -13.03
CA VAL A 303 4.53 6.50 -14.16
C VAL A 303 4.86 5.05 -14.44
N SER A 304 5.27 4.26 -13.45
CA SER A 304 5.67 2.87 -13.67
C SER A 304 4.56 2.00 -14.29
N ARG A 305 3.31 2.13 -13.81
CA ARG A 305 2.18 1.41 -14.42
C ARG A 305 1.91 1.85 -15.85
N ARG A 306 1.97 3.16 -16.10
CA ARG A 306 1.70 3.71 -17.43
C ARG A 306 2.82 3.44 -18.43
N LEU A 307 4.06 3.26 -17.97
CA LEU A 307 5.15 2.78 -18.80
C LEU A 307 4.87 1.36 -19.28
N LYS A 308 4.44 0.46 -18.39
CA LYS A 308 4.02 -0.89 -18.79
C LYS A 308 2.89 -0.84 -19.84
N MET A 309 1.82 -0.09 -19.57
CA MET A 309 0.71 0.08 -20.53
C MET A 309 1.16 0.69 -21.87
N LEU A 310 2.09 1.64 -21.87
CA LEU A 310 2.57 2.29 -23.08
C LEU A 310 3.13 1.28 -24.09
N PHE A 311 3.95 0.34 -23.63
CA PHE A 311 4.58 -0.66 -24.50
C PHE A 311 3.68 -1.88 -24.75
N GLU A 312 2.69 -2.16 -23.90
CA GLU A 312 1.75 -3.27 -24.09
C GLU A 312 0.53 -2.92 -24.96
N GLU A 313 0.10 -1.66 -24.95
CA GLU A 313 -1.08 -1.16 -25.68
C GLU A 313 -0.71 -0.52 -27.03
N ASP A 314 0.45 0.16 -27.15
CA ASP A 314 0.87 0.73 -28.42
C ASP A 314 1.29 -0.37 -29.39
N LYS A 315 0.55 -0.53 -30.49
CA LYS A 315 0.77 -1.59 -31.48
C LYS A 315 2.22 -1.64 -31.99
N ARG A 316 2.85 -0.49 -32.24
CA ARG A 316 4.22 -0.44 -32.78
C ARG A 316 5.24 -0.81 -31.73
N LEU A 317 5.07 -0.31 -30.50
CA LEU A 317 5.99 -0.63 -29.40
C LEU A 317 5.84 -2.11 -29.00
N LYS A 318 4.63 -2.64 -28.95
CA LYS A 318 4.36 -4.05 -28.62
C LYS A 318 4.98 -5.02 -29.61
N GLU A 319 4.94 -4.68 -30.90
CA GLU A 319 5.56 -5.50 -31.95
C GLU A 319 7.09 -5.52 -31.84
N GLN A 320 7.70 -4.45 -31.32
CA GLN A 320 9.15 -4.27 -31.26
C GLN A 320 9.78 -4.62 -29.91
N PHE A 321 9.04 -4.48 -28.82
CA PHE A 321 9.57 -4.56 -27.46
C PHE A 321 8.69 -5.43 -26.57
N THR A 322 9.34 -6.05 -25.59
CA THR A 322 8.68 -6.79 -24.51
C THR A 322 9.02 -6.13 -23.18
N VAL A 323 8.00 -5.86 -22.35
CA VAL A 323 8.17 -5.34 -21.00
C VAL A 323 8.05 -6.47 -19.99
N GLN A 324 9.07 -6.67 -19.16
CA GLN A 324 9.04 -7.64 -18.07
C GLN A 324 8.68 -6.99 -16.73
N SER A 325 9.18 -5.78 -16.47
CA SER A 325 8.94 -5.06 -15.22
C SER A 325 9.02 -3.55 -15.39
N SER A 326 8.36 -2.82 -14.49
CA SER A 326 8.52 -1.37 -14.32
C SER A 326 8.20 -0.99 -12.87
N GLU A 327 9.13 -0.31 -12.23
CA GLU A 327 9.09 0.11 -10.83
C GLU A 327 9.51 1.57 -10.72
N GLY A 328 8.97 2.25 -9.70
CA GLY A 328 9.11 3.70 -9.54
C GLY A 328 9.27 4.04 -8.09
N LEU A 329 10.38 4.68 -7.75
CA LEU A 329 10.74 5.07 -6.39
C LEU A 329 11.11 6.55 -6.37
N ILE A 330 10.96 7.19 -5.21
CA ILE A 330 11.52 8.51 -4.96
C ILE A 330 12.41 8.47 -3.73
N GLN A 331 13.60 9.07 -3.84
CA GLN A 331 14.54 9.25 -2.73
C GLN A 331 15.17 10.64 -2.84
N ASN A 332 15.09 11.45 -1.78
CA ASN A 332 15.71 12.77 -1.72
C ASN A 332 15.37 13.67 -2.94
N GLY A 333 14.10 13.69 -3.38
CA GLY A 333 13.68 14.49 -4.54
C GLY A 333 14.07 13.92 -5.91
N LEU A 334 14.79 12.80 -5.97
CA LEU A 334 15.14 12.09 -7.21
C LEU A 334 14.16 10.95 -7.47
N PHE A 335 13.46 10.99 -8.61
CA PHE A 335 12.67 9.85 -9.07
C PHE A 335 13.54 8.83 -9.77
N GLN A 336 13.47 7.58 -9.36
CA GLN A 336 14.14 6.46 -10.02
C GLN A 336 13.09 5.54 -10.64
N PHE A 337 13.17 5.36 -11.96
CA PHE A 337 12.33 4.42 -12.70
C PHE A 337 13.19 3.28 -13.21
N LYS A 338 13.03 2.10 -12.60
CA LYS A 338 13.68 0.86 -13.03
C LYS A 338 12.71 0.10 -13.91
N PHE A 339 13.13 -0.32 -15.09
CA PHE A 339 12.29 -1.10 -15.99
C PHE A 339 13.13 -2.15 -16.71
N SER A 340 12.48 -3.24 -17.11
CA SER A 340 13.09 -4.29 -17.93
C SER A 340 12.35 -4.32 -19.27
N ILE A 341 12.92 -3.66 -20.27
CA ILE A 341 12.36 -3.60 -21.63
C ILE A 341 13.42 -4.13 -22.60
N THR A 342 13.10 -5.24 -23.27
CA THR A 342 13.95 -5.90 -24.26
C THR A 342 13.39 -5.67 -25.65
N SER A 343 14.28 -5.53 -26.64
CA SER A 343 13.88 -5.61 -28.05
C SER A 343 13.61 -7.05 -28.46
N ASN A 344 12.59 -7.26 -29.30
CA ASN A 344 12.25 -8.56 -29.87
C ASN A 344 13.26 -8.97 -30.96
N GLU A 345 13.88 -7.98 -31.62
CA GLU A 345 14.93 -8.16 -32.63
C GLU A 345 16.01 -7.11 -32.38
N LEU A 346 17.27 -7.51 -32.16
CA LEU A 346 18.37 -6.57 -31.91
C LEU A 346 18.53 -5.60 -33.10
N LYS A 347 18.11 -4.34 -32.93
CA LYS A 347 18.22 -3.30 -33.94
C LYS A 347 19.00 -2.10 -33.40
N ASP A 348 19.82 -1.53 -34.28
CA ASP A 348 20.48 -0.26 -34.01
C ASP A 348 19.42 0.82 -33.75
N GLY A 349 19.54 1.51 -32.61
CA GLY A 349 18.64 2.60 -32.22
C GLY A 349 17.52 2.22 -31.25
N ASP A 350 17.34 0.95 -30.90
CA ASP A 350 16.32 0.50 -29.92
C ASP A 350 16.43 1.23 -28.58
N ARG A 351 17.67 1.44 -28.12
CA ARG A 351 17.97 2.24 -26.92
C ARG A 351 17.34 3.64 -27.00
N GLU A 352 17.56 4.36 -28.11
CA GLU A 352 17.03 5.71 -28.30
C GLU A 352 15.50 5.70 -28.30
N ILE A 353 14.88 4.69 -28.92
CA ILE A 353 13.42 4.54 -28.97
C ILE A 353 12.86 4.30 -27.57
N ILE A 354 13.40 3.33 -26.81
CA ILE A 354 12.92 2.98 -25.47
C ILE A 354 13.01 4.20 -24.55
N PHE A 355 14.20 4.76 -24.37
CA PHE A 355 14.39 5.87 -23.43
C PHE A 355 13.66 7.14 -23.88
N SER A 356 13.58 7.44 -25.18
CA SER A 356 12.83 8.62 -25.65
C SER A 356 11.34 8.51 -25.34
N ASN A 357 10.75 7.32 -25.51
CA ASN A 357 9.34 7.09 -25.18
C ASN A 357 9.10 7.19 -23.67
N VAL A 358 9.98 6.58 -22.86
CA VAL A 358 9.92 6.67 -21.39
C VAL A 358 10.05 8.12 -20.92
N LEU A 359 11.06 8.86 -21.38
CA LEU A 359 11.27 10.27 -21.03
C LEU A 359 10.09 11.16 -21.41
N LYS A 360 9.56 11.01 -22.64
CA LYS A 360 8.36 11.73 -23.07
C LYS A 360 7.17 11.42 -22.18
N HIS A 361 7.03 10.16 -21.77
CA HIS A 361 5.95 9.73 -20.89
C HIS A 361 6.06 10.35 -19.50
N VAL A 362 7.23 10.23 -18.86
CA VAL A 362 7.50 10.78 -17.51
C VAL A 362 7.25 12.29 -17.51
N GLY A 363 7.84 13.03 -18.45
CA GLY A 363 7.66 14.49 -18.56
C GLY A 363 6.21 14.90 -18.77
N ARG A 364 5.43 14.14 -19.56
CA ARG A 364 3.99 14.39 -19.74
C ARG A 364 3.19 14.18 -18.45
N VAL A 365 3.49 13.12 -17.69
CA VAL A 365 2.82 12.86 -16.42
C VAL A 365 3.10 14.02 -15.45
N PHE A 366 4.36 14.36 -15.22
CA PHE A 366 4.73 15.40 -14.26
C PHE A 366 4.12 16.75 -14.62
N HIS A 367 4.18 17.13 -15.90
CA HIS A 367 3.56 18.34 -16.39
C HIS A 367 2.03 18.38 -16.19
N ARG A 368 1.33 17.26 -16.42
CA ARG A 368 -0.15 17.17 -16.27
C ARG A 368 -0.63 17.28 -14.83
N TYR A 369 0.23 16.96 -13.86
CA TYR A 369 -0.02 17.16 -12.44
C TYR A 369 0.57 18.48 -11.93
N SER A 370 1.25 19.25 -12.79
CA SER A 370 1.97 20.48 -12.41
C SER A 370 2.88 20.24 -11.20
N PHE A 371 3.54 19.08 -11.19
CA PHE A 371 4.39 18.68 -10.08
C PHE A 371 5.78 19.24 -10.26
N GLU A 372 6.19 20.11 -9.34
CA GLU A 372 7.42 20.90 -9.42
C GLU A 372 8.46 20.50 -8.35
N ASP A 373 8.07 19.70 -7.36
CA ASP A 373 8.88 19.39 -6.18
C ASP A 373 9.76 18.15 -6.39
N PHE A 374 10.72 18.26 -7.32
CA PHE A 374 11.71 17.22 -7.61
C PHE A 374 12.98 17.82 -8.22
N GLU A 375 14.10 17.14 -8.04
CA GLU A 375 15.41 17.58 -8.53
C GLU A 375 15.69 17.03 -9.93
N GLY A 376 15.32 15.79 -10.18
CA GLY A 376 15.55 15.12 -11.45
C GLY A 376 14.93 13.74 -11.51
N ILE A 377 15.24 13.04 -12.60
CA ILE A 377 14.82 11.66 -12.82
C ILE A 377 16.01 10.81 -13.24
N GLU A 378 16.00 9.54 -12.82
CA GLU A 378 16.91 8.50 -13.25
C GLU A 378 16.11 7.37 -13.87
N LEU A 379 16.48 6.98 -15.09
CA LEU A 379 15.89 5.88 -15.84
C LEU A 379 16.90 4.76 -15.93
N ILE A 380 16.53 3.55 -15.51
CA ILE A 380 17.42 2.38 -15.47
C ILE A 380 16.77 1.23 -16.23
N ASN A 381 17.34 0.82 -17.36
CA ASN A 381 16.92 -0.38 -18.07
C ASN A 381 17.72 -1.59 -17.58
N THR A 382 17.10 -2.47 -16.78
CA THR A 382 17.75 -3.65 -16.21
C THR A 382 17.99 -4.76 -17.23
N ALA A 383 17.26 -4.75 -18.35
CA ALA A 383 17.38 -5.76 -19.40
C ALA A 383 18.73 -5.69 -20.18
N SER A 384 19.34 -4.51 -20.23
CA SER A 384 20.50 -4.22 -21.07
C SER A 384 21.78 -3.98 -20.24
N GLY A 385 21.95 -4.70 -19.13
CA GLY A 385 23.11 -4.53 -18.25
C GLY A 385 23.07 -3.26 -17.40
N GLU A 386 21.86 -2.86 -16.96
CA GLU A 386 21.61 -1.64 -16.17
C GLU A 386 22.04 -0.34 -16.85
N GLU A 387 21.64 -0.13 -18.11
CA GLU A 387 21.86 1.18 -18.73
C GLU A 387 21.09 2.26 -17.97
N LYS A 388 21.78 3.36 -17.63
CA LYS A 388 21.21 4.46 -16.83
C LYS A 388 21.24 5.76 -17.61
N ILE A 389 20.19 6.56 -17.43
CA ILE A 389 20.11 7.92 -17.93
C ILE A 389 19.58 8.81 -16.81
N TYR A 390 20.24 9.95 -16.61
CA TYR A 390 19.83 10.96 -15.67
C TYR A 390 19.45 12.26 -16.39
N LEU A 391 18.32 12.86 -16.01
CA LEU A 391 17.97 14.22 -16.42
C LEU A 391 17.63 15.05 -15.19
N SER A 392 18.12 16.29 -15.18
CA SER A 392 17.61 17.33 -14.30
C SER A 392 16.14 17.62 -14.63
N LYS A 393 15.42 18.21 -13.68
CA LYS A 393 14.05 18.72 -13.91
C LYS A 393 13.95 19.63 -15.15
N ASP A 394 14.91 20.55 -15.32
CA ASP A 394 14.93 21.49 -16.44
C ASP A 394 15.17 20.78 -17.78
N ASP A 395 16.08 19.81 -17.81
CA ASP A 395 16.35 19.04 -19.02
C ASP A 395 15.20 18.11 -19.39
N LEU A 396 14.50 17.54 -18.41
CA LEU A 396 13.26 16.79 -18.65
C LEU A 396 12.19 17.68 -19.30
N GLU A 397 12.02 18.91 -18.81
CA GLU A 397 11.06 19.86 -19.39
C GLU A 397 11.48 20.33 -20.79
N ARG A 398 12.79 20.53 -21.03
CA ARG A 398 13.32 20.81 -22.37
C ARG A 398 13.09 19.64 -23.31
N PHE A 399 13.31 18.40 -22.86
CA PHE A 399 13.07 17.19 -23.63
C PHE A 399 11.59 17.04 -23.98
N ARG A 400 10.68 17.26 -23.02
CA ARG A 400 9.23 17.23 -23.23
C ARG A 400 8.76 18.25 -24.29
N ARG A 401 9.42 19.41 -24.37
CA ARG A 401 9.15 20.48 -25.36
C ARG A 401 9.91 20.30 -26.68
N ASP A 402 10.54 19.14 -26.91
CA ASP A 402 11.39 18.84 -28.06
C ASP A 402 12.55 19.86 -28.25
N ARG A 403 13.04 20.48 -27.16
CA ARG A 403 14.17 21.42 -27.11
C ARG A 403 15.50 20.77 -26.72
N LEU A 404 15.48 19.50 -26.39
CA LEU A 404 16.65 18.65 -26.11
C LEU A 404 16.41 17.32 -26.84
N LYS A 405 17.39 16.86 -27.63
CA LYS A 405 17.27 15.55 -28.31
C LYS A 405 17.96 14.49 -27.47
N PHE A 406 17.54 13.23 -27.66
CA PHE A 406 18.11 12.10 -26.92
C PHE A 406 19.63 11.97 -27.11
N LYS A 407 20.11 12.21 -28.34
CA LYS A 407 21.54 12.17 -28.68
C LYS A 407 22.39 13.22 -27.95
N ASP A 408 21.75 14.25 -27.39
CA ASP A 408 22.41 15.32 -26.65
C ASP A 408 22.47 15.02 -25.13
N ILE A 409 21.81 13.95 -24.67
CA ILE A 409 21.81 13.50 -23.28
C ILE A 409 23.06 12.65 -23.07
N LYS A 410 23.93 13.09 -22.16
CA LYS A 410 25.21 12.43 -21.85
C LYS A 410 25.06 11.32 -20.82
#